data_AF-R5FYU0-F1
#
_entry.id   AF-R5FYU0-F1
#
_cell.length_a   1.000
_cell.length_b   1.000
_cell.length_c   1.000
_cell.angle_alpha   90.00
_cell.angle_beta   90.00
_cell.angle_gamma   90.00
#
_symmetry.space_group_name_H-M   'P 1'
#
loop_
_entity.id
_entity.type
_entity.pdbx_description
1 polymer ?
#
loop_
_entity_poly.entity_id
_entity_poly.type
_entity_poly.pdbx_seq_one_letter_code
_entity_poly.pdbx_strand_id
1 'polypeptide(L)'
;MLVIEDEIREEVPEAMAQLATRHGVTVHLLSGDQAGRVEAFAKIAGIEKAKGELSPLDKKSYIEQLQSEGKVVAMVGDGINDSPALATADLSIAIASGSDIATEVAQLTVVSGSPFALEQAIALSKRSSRIIHQNFFWAFFYNMLAVPIAAGLFYPALFVSPMIAAAAMAFSSVTVVLNSLRLRR
;
A
#
# COMPACT_ATOMS: atom_id res chain seq x y z
N MET A 1 27.27 -12.93 32.28
CA MET A 1 26.83 -12.11 31.13
C MET A 1 25.33 -12.31 31.00
N LEU A 2 24.53 -11.27 31.25
CA LEU A 2 23.07 -11.31 31.03
C LEU A 2 22.83 -10.95 29.57
N VAL A 3 22.36 -11.91 28.78
CA VAL A 3 21.94 -11.69 27.39
C VAL A 3 20.42 -11.58 27.43
N ILE A 4 19.88 -10.41 27.08
CA ILE A 4 18.46 -10.22 26.83
C ILE A 4 18.31 -10.38 25.31
N GLU A 5 17.72 -11.51 24.89
CA GLU A 5 17.35 -11.76 23.50
C GLU A 5 15.89 -11.33 23.30
N ASP A 6 15.66 -10.53 22.27
CA ASP A 6 14.31 -10.23 21.81
C ASP A 6 13.79 -11.44 21.03
N GLU A 7 12.73 -12.07 21.51
CA GLU A 7 12.11 -13.22 20.84
C GLU A 7 11.33 -12.77 19.60
N ILE A 8 11.58 -13.46 18.49
CA ILE A 8 10.81 -13.27 17.27
C ILE A 8 9.43 -13.88 17.47
N ARG A 9 8.38 -13.11 17.15
CA ARG A 9 7.01 -13.65 17.17
C ARG A 9 6.90 -14.76 16.14
N GLU A 10 6.29 -15.88 16.55
CA GLU A 10 6.16 -17.10 15.73
C GLU A 10 5.47 -16.86 14.37
N GLU A 11 4.64 -15.83 14.29
CA GLU A 11 3.86 -15.45 13.10
C GLU A 11 4.69 -14.72 12.02
N VAL A 12 5.87 -14.19 12.35
CA VAL A 12 6.67 -13.35 11.43
C VAL A 12 7.09 -14.09 10.17
N PRO A 13 7.64 -15.33 10.23
CA PRO A 13 8.06 -16.03 9.02
C PRO A 13 6.90 -16.28 8.05
N GLU A 14 5.72 -16.61 8.57
CA GLU A 14 4.52 -16.79 7.76
C GLU A 14 4.09 -15.48 7.09
N ALA A 15 4.07 -14.37 7.85
CA ALA A 15 3.70 -13.07 7.30
C ALA A 15 4.67 -12.62 6.18
N MET A 16 5.97 -12.82 6.35
CA MET A 16 6.97 -12.50 5.31
C MET A 16 6.78 -13.37 4.07
N ALA A 17 6.51 -14.66 4.24
CA ALA A 17 6.23 -15.57 3.13
C ALA A 17 4.96 -15.18 2.37
N GLN A 18 3.90 -14.73 3.06
CA GLN A 18 2.66 -14.28 2.41
C GLN A 18 2.88 -13.00 1.59
N LEU A 19 3.68 -12.04 2.08
CA LEU A 19 4.04 -10.83 1.33
C LEU A 19 4.76 -11.18 0.02
N ALA A 20 5.73 -12.10 0.08
CA ALA A 20 6.46 -12.55 -1.11
C ALA A 20 5.56 -13.31 -2.09
N THR A 21 4.85 -14.33 -1.62
CA THR A 21 4.10 -15.27 -2.48
C THR A 21 2.81 -14.69 -3.04
N ARG A 22 2.04 -13.93 -2.25
CA ARG A 22 0.74 -13.39 -2.70
C ARG A 22 0.86 -12.08 -3.44
N HIS A 23 1.85 -11.27 -3.08
CA HIS A 23 1.95 -9.90 -3.55
C HIS A 23 3.20 -9.61 -4.37
N GLY A 24 4.16 -10.54 -4.44
CA GLY A 24 5.43 -10.35 -5.15
C GLY A 24 6.32 -9.30 -4.47
N VAL A 25 6.15 -9.08 -3.16
CA VAL A 25 6.90 -8.08 -2.41
C VAL A 25 8.20 -8.69 -1.91
N THR A 26 9.33 -8.08 -2.27
CA THR A 26 10.63 -8.44 -1.70
C THR A 26 10.82 -7.71 -0.38
N VAL A 27 11.04 -8.45 0.70
CA VAL A 27 11.26 -7.88 2.03
C VAL A 27 12.76 -7.65 2.25
N HIS A 28 13.10 -6.50 2.82
CA HIS A 28 14.46 -6.13 3.20
C HIS A 28 14.47 -5.74 4.69
N LEU A 29 15.40 -6.28 5.48
CA LEU A 29 15.56 -5.94 6.90
C LEU A 29 16.71 -4.94 7.09
N LEU A 30 16.42 -3.80 7.70
CA LEU A 30 17.40 -2.75 8.00
C LEU A 30 17.39 -2.45 9.51
N SER A 31 18.53 -2.59 10.18
CA SER A 31 18.65 -2.29 11.61
C SER A 31 19.97 -1.58 11.93
N GLY A 32 19.97 -0.86 13.05
CA GLY A 32 21.19 -0.30 13.66
C GLY A 32 21.95 -1.32 14.52
N ASP A 33 21.36 -2.49 14.78
CA ASP A 33 21.98 -3.57 15.55
C ASP A 33 23.16 -4.21 14.81
N GLN A 34 24.00 -4.93 15.56
CA GLN A 34 25.14 -5.67 15.02
C GLN A 34 24.75 -6.58 13.85
N ALA A 35 25.54 -6.56 12.78
CA ALA A 35 25.22 -7.25 11.52
C ALA A 35 24.91 -8.74 11.73
N GLY A 36 25.68 -9.44 12.58
CA GLY A 36 25.46 -10.86 12.87
C GLY A 36 24.11 -11.16 13.53
N ARG A 37 23.60 -10.27 14.40
CA ARG A 37 22.27 -10.44 15.02
C ARG A 37 21.16 -10.24 14.00
N VAL A 38 21.32 -9.24 13.13
CA VAL A 38 20.35 -8.90 12.09
C VAL A 38 20.25 -10.03 11.05
N GLU A 39 21.39 -10.61 10.65
CA GLU A 39 21.41 -11.76 9.74
C GLU A 39 20.79 -13.01 10.36
N ALA A 40 21.05 -13.27 11.65
CA ALA A 40 20.44 -14.39 12.37
C ALA A 40 18.91 -14.23 12.44
N PHE A 41 18.42 -13.03 12.77
CA PHE A 41 17.00 -12.71 12.76
C PHE A 41 16.38 -12.90 11.38
N ALA A 42 17.03 -12.37 10.34
CA ALA A 42 16.55 -12.47 8.97
C ALA A 42 16.39 -13.92 8.50
N LYS A 43 17.33 -14.81 8.87
CA LYS A 43 17.24 -16.24 8.55
C LYS A 43 16.01 -16.89 9.19
N ILE A 44 15.72 -16.59 10.45
CA ILE A 44 14.55 -17.13 11.15
C ILE A 44 13.27 -16.57 10.53
N ALA A 45 13.24 -15.27 10.21
CA ALA A 45 12.11 -14.59 9.59
C ALA A 45 11.89 -14.93 8.11
N GLY A 46 12.80 -15.68 7.46
CA GLY A 46 12.72 -15.99 6.04
C GLY A 46 12.99 -14.79 5.11
N ILE A 47 13.78 -13.81 5.57
CA ILE A 47 14.13 -12.59 4.83
C ILE A 47 15.51 -12.77 4.19
N GLU A 48 15.59 -12.73 2.87
CA GLU A 48 16.85 -12.96 2.13
C GLU A 48 17.83 -11.78 2.23
N LYS A 49 17.33 -10.55 2.33
CA LYS A 49 18.15 -9.33 2.30
C LYS A 49 18.10 -8.61 3.63
N ALA A 50 19.22 -8.59 4.33
CA ALA A 50 19.34 -7.98 5.65
C ALA A 50 20.63 -7.16 5.75
N LYS A 51 20.57 -6.02 6.44
CA LYS A 51 21.72 -5.16 6.75
C LYS A 51 21.61 -4.63 8.18
N GLY A 52 22.65 -4.89 8.98
CA GLY A 52 22.83 -4.29 10.30
C GLY A 52 23.82 -3.13 10.28
N GLU A 53 24.04 -2.55 11.46
CA GLU A 53 24.99 -1.46 11.73
C GLU A 53 24.72 -0.19 10.90
N LEU A 54 23.45 0.06 10.60
CA LEU A 54 23.03 1.21 9.80
C LEU A 54 22.66 2.41 10.67
N SER A 55 23.18 3.58 10.32
CA SER A 55 22.67 4.86 10.83
C SER A 55 21.33 5.23 10.15
N PRO A 56 20.56 6.19 10.70
CA PRO A 56 19.36 6.70 10.03
C PRO A 56 19.61 7.20 8.60
N LEU A 57 20.79 7.77 8.35
CA LEU A 57 21.18 8.25 7.02
C LEU A 57 21.49 7.09 6.07
N ASP A 58 22.10 6.01 6.56
CA ASP A 58 22.37 4.82 5.75
C ASP A 58 21.07 4.12 5.34
N LYS A 59 20.08 4.05 6.24
CA LYS A 59 18.73 3.54 5.91
C LYS A 59 18.09 4.36 4.79
N LYS A 60 18.19 5.70 4.88
CA LYS A 60 17.72 6.60 3.83
C LYS A 60 18.41 6.32 2.49
N SER A 61 19.75 6.32 2.46
CA SER A 61 20.51 6.09 1.22
C SER A 61 20.24 4.71 0.61
N TYR A 62 19.95 3.71 1.45
CA TYR A 62 19.54 2.39 0.96
C TYR A 62 18.19 2.41 0.24
N ILE A 63 17.22 3.19 0.75
CA ILE A 63 15.93 3.39 0.08
C ILE A 63 16.12 4.11 -1.26
N GLU A 64 16.92 5.19 -1.28
CA GLU A 64 17.23 5.94 -2.52
C GLU A 64 17.88 5.03 -3.57
N GLN A 65 18.79 4.14 -3.14
CA GLN A 65 19.38 3.14 -4.02
C GLN A 65 18.31 2.24 -4.65
N LEU A 66 17.43 1.64 -3.85
CA LEU A 66 16.37 0.77 -4.36
C LEU A 66 15.42 1.51 -5.32
N GLN A 67 15.10 2.76 -5.02
CA GLN A 67 14.29 3.61 -5.90
C GLN A 67 15.01 3.90 -7.23
N SER A 68 16.33 4.13 -7.20
CA SER A 68 17.15 4.32 -8.41
C SER A 68 17.19 3.06 -9.30
N GLU A 69 16.98 1.88 -8.73
CA GLU A 69 16.82 0.60 -9.44
C GLU A 69 15.39 0.42 -10.00
N GLY A 70 14.53 1.43 -9.90
CA GLY A 70 13.15 1.42 -10.39
C GLY A 70 12.18 0.68 -9.49
N LYS A 71 12.53 0.43 -8.21
CA LYS A 71 11.63 -0.17 -7.23
C LYS A 71 10.73 0.91 -6.62
N VAL A 72 9.49 0.53 -6.31
CA VAL A 72 8.61 1.29 -5.43
C VAL A 72 8.79 0.74 -4.02
N VAL A 73 9.21 1.59 -3.09
CA VAL A 73 9.67 1.18 -1.76
C VAL A 73 8.68 1.60 -0.69
N ALA A 74 8.23 0.64 0.10
CA ALA A 74 7.52 0.90 1.35
C ALA A 74 8.49 0.73 2.53
N MET A 75 8.58 1.73 3.40
CA MET A 75 9.37 1.66 4.63
C MET A 75 8.44 1.46 5.83
N VAL A 76 8.76 0.47 6.67
CA VAL A 76 8.03 0.18 7.91
C VAL A 76 8.97 0.48 9.07
N GLY A 77 8.53 1.32 10.02
CA GLY A 77 9.35 1.71 11.17
C GLY A 77 8.56 2.24 12.36
N ASP A 78 9.27 2.53 13.44
CA ASP A 78 8.71 3.10 14.68
C ASP A 78 8.66 4.64 14.69
N GLY A 79 9.13 5.28 13.62
CA GLY A 79 9.02 6.72 13.38
C GLY A 79 9.98 7.62 14.16
N ILE A 80 10.61 7.15 15.25
CA ILE A 80 11.55 7.96 16.05
C ILE A 80 12.94 7.92 15.42
N ASN A 81 13.49 6.72 15.19
CA ASN A 81 14.83 6.56 14.63
C ASN A 81 14.82 6.44 13.10
N ASP A 82 13.63 6.23 12.53
CA ASP A 82 13.43 5.95 11.11
C ASP A 82 12.79 7.10 10.34
N SER A 83 12.57 8.27 10.94
CA SER A 83 11.85 9.38 10.28
C SER A 83 12.46 9.79 8.92
N PRO A 84 13.80 9.94 8.77
CA PRO A 84 14.40 10.27 7.47
C PRO A 84 14.18 9.20 6.41
N ALA A 85 14.22 7.92 6.81
CA ALA A 85 13.98 6.79 5.92
C ALA A 85 12.49 6.70 5.52
N LEU A 86 11.59 6.86 6.48
CA LEU A 86 10.14 6.92 6.24
C LEU A 86 9.77 8.06 5.28
N ALA A 87 10.32 9.25 5.46
CA ALA A 87 10.05 10.40 4.61
C ALA A 87 10.56 10.23 3.15
N THR A 88 11.51 9.33 2.92
CA THR A 88 12.12 9.10 1.59
C THR A 88 11.39 7.99 0.81
N ALA A 89 10.74 7.06 1.51
CA ALA A 89 10.01 5.96 0.90
C ALA A 89 8.79 6.45 0.10
N ASP A 90 8.40 5.69 -0.93
CA ASP A 90 7.16 5.95 -1.69
C ASP A 90 5.92 5.75 -0.84
N LEU A 91 6.00 4.83 0.13
CA LEU A 91 4.98 4.58 1.14
C LEU A 91 5.62 4.48 2.53
N SER A 92 5.28 5.41 3.42
CA SER A 92 5.70 5.38 4.82
C SER A 92 4.66 4.68 5.69
N ILE A 93 5.11 3.65 6.42
CA ILE A 93 4.27 2.85 7.29
C ILE A 93 4.80 2.90 8.73
N ALA A 94 3.99 3.38 9.66
CA ALA A 94 4.31 3.32 11.09
C ALA A 94 3.61 2.15 11.75
N ILE A 95 4.29 1.50 12.70
CA ILE A 95 3.65 0.56 13.62
C ILE A 95 3.31 1.33 14.90
N ALA A 96 2.04 1.40 15.27
CA ALA A 96 1.61 2.08 16.49
C ALA A 96 2.03 1.24 17.71
N SER A 97 3.22 1.51 18.24
CA SER A 97 3.75 0.89 19.46
C SER A 97 3.63 1.79 20.70
N GLY A 98 2.96 2.94 20.60
CA GLY A 98 2.60 3.78 21.76
C GLY A 98 3.22 5.18 21.82
N SER A 99 4.01 5.63 20.83
CA SER A 99 4.51 7.01 20.77
C SER A 99 3.89 7.82 19.62
N ASP A 100 3.38 9.01 19.92
CA ASP A 100 2.61 9.87 18.99
C ASP A 100 3.42 10.37 17.77
N ILE A 101 4.74 10.47 17.89
CA ILE A 101 5.63 11.08 16.88
C ILE A 101 5.67 10.27 15.56
N ALA A 102 5.55 8.95 15.64
CA ALA A 102 5.61 8.08 14.46
C ALA A 102 4.43 8.28 13.50
N THR A 103 3.30 8.72 14.05
CA THR A 103 2.03 8.84 13.34
C THR A 103 2.02 10.08 12.42
N GLU A 104 2.79 11.13 12.74
CA GLU A 104 2.76 12.37 11.95
C GLU A 104 3.42 12.25 10.57
N VAL A 105 4.39 11.34 10.41
CA VAL A 105 5.16 11.18 9.16
C VAL A 105 4.64 10.01 8.30
N ALA A 106 3.82 9.13 8.88
CA ALA A 106 3.34 7.93 8.22
C ALA A 106 2.08 8.18 7.36
N GLN A 107 2.10 7.69 6.12
CA GLN A 107 0.91 7.65 5.26
C GLN A 107 -0.06 6.53 5.68
N LEU A 108 0.46 5.47 6.28
CA LEU A 108 -0.32 4.37 6.83
C LEU A 108 0.16 4.01 8.24
N THR A 109 -0.77 3.97 9.19
CA THR A 109 -0.46 3.55 10.56
C THR A 109 -1.11 2.21 10.84
N VAL A 110 -0.27 1.22 11.16
CA VAL A 110 -0.71 -0.10 11.60
C VAL A 110 -1.00 -0.04 13.09
N VAL A 111 -2.29 -0.03 13.46
CA VAL A 111 -2.73 0.02 14.86
C VAL A 111 -2.55 -1.33 15.57
N SER A 112 -2.72 -2.44 14.85
CA SER A 112 -2.52 -3.77 15.40
C SER A 112 -1.05 -4.15 15.43
N GLY A 113 -0.54 -4.75 16.50
CA GLY A 113 0.82 -5.29 16.49
C GLY A 113 1.04 -6.45 15.51
N SER A 114 0.02 -6.93 14.78
CA SER A 114 0.11 -8.13 13.94
C SER A 114 1.02 -7.95 12.71
N PRO A 115 1.96 -8.86 12.45
CA PRO A 115 2.80 -8.81 11.24
C PRO A 115 2.00 -9.02 9.95
N PHE A 116 0.80 -9.61 10.02
CA PHE A 116 -0.10 -9.78 8.88
C PHE A 116 -0.78 -8.50 8.41
N ALA A 117 -0.71 -7.41 9.18
CA ALA A 117 -1.42 -6.18 8.83
C ALA A 117 -0.94 -5.56 7.52
N LEU A 118 0.35 -5.72 7.18
CA LEU A 118 0.91 -5.26 5.91
C LEU A 118 0.31 -6.02 4.71
N GLU A 119 0.17 -7.34 4.83
CA GLU A 119 -0.44 -8.18 3.81
C GLU A 119 -1.90 -7.74 3.56
N GLN A 120 -2.65 -7.55 4.65
CA GLN A 120 -4.04 -7.13 4.60
C GLN A 120 -4.19 -5.74 3.97
N ALA A 121 -3.31 -4.79 4.32
CA ALA A 121 -3.31 -3.45 3.76
C ALA A 121 -3.07 -3.47 2.25
N ILE A 122 -2.10 -4.27 1.77
CA ILE A 122 -1.81 -4.41 0.34
C ILE A 122 -2.97 -5.09 -0.39
N ALA A 123 -3.54 -6.15 0.19
CA ALA A 123 -4.69 -6.85 -0.38
C ALA A 123 -5.91 -5.91 -0.52
N LEU A 124 -6.19 -5.13 0.51
CA LEU A 124 -7.26 -4.13 0.51
C LEU A 124 -6.99 -3.04 -0.55
N SER A 125 -5.77 -2.51 -0.61
CA SER A 125 -5.38 -1.49 -1.60
C SER A 125 -5.59 -1.98 -3.04
N LYS A 126 -5.12 -3.19 -3.37
CA LYS A 126 -5.32 -3.80 -4.69
C LYS A 126 -6.80 -3.97 -5.04
N ARG A 127 -7.61 -4.37 -4.07
CA ARG A 127 -9.06 -4.55 -4.26
C ARG A 127 -9.78 -3.21 -4.47
N SER A 128 -9.45 -2.20 -3.66
CA SER A 128 -9.96 -0.84 -3.81
C SER A 128 -9.60 -0.25 -5.16
N SER A 129 -8.34 -0.36 -5.58
CA SER A 129 -7.88 0.11 -6.89
C SER A 129 -8.63 -0.55 -8.04
N ARG A 130 -8.88 -1.87 -7.96
CA ARG A 130 -9.69 -2.59 -8.97
C ARG A 130 -11.11 -2.02 -9.08
N ILE A 131 -11.76 -1.74 -7.96
CA ILE A 131 -13.11 -1.14 -7.95
C ILE A 131 -13.09 0.27 -8.53
N ILE A 132 -12.08 1.08 -8.18
CA ILE A 132 -11.89 2.43 -8.73
C ILE A 132 -11.75 2.38 -10.25
N HIS A 133 -10.90 1.48 -10.78
CA HIS A 133 -10.74 1.32 -12.23
C HIS A 133 -12.03 0.87 -12.92
N GLN A 134 -12.81 -0.01 -12.31
CA GLN A 134 -14.13 -0.41 -12.83
C GLN A 134 -15.09 0.78 -12.88
N ASN A 135 -15.14 1.59 -11.81
CA ASN A 135 -16.01 2.76 -11.75
C ASN A 135 -15.61 3.79 -12.81
N PHE A 136 -14.30 4.05 -12.99
CA PHE A 136 -13.81 4.93 -14.03
C PHE A 136 -14.10 4.39 -15.44
N PHE A 137 -13.92 3.10 -15.67
CA PHE A 137 -14.25 2.48 -16.96
C PHE A 137 -15.70 2.75 -17.36
N TRP A 138 -16.65 2.52 -16.45
CA TRP A 138 -18.07 2.79 -16.72
C TRP A 138 -18.33 4.28 -16.94
N ALA A 139 -17.79 5.15 -16.08
CA ALA A 139 -17.96 6.60 -16.23
C ALA A 139 -17.45 7.12 -17.58
N PHE A 140 -16.27 6.67 -18.01
CA PHE A 140 -15.72 7.03 -19.32
C PHE A 140 -16.52 6.42 -20.47
N PHE A 141 -16.91 5.15 -20.37
CA PHE A 141 -17.68 4.47 -21.41
C PHE A 141 -19.00 5.20 -21.71
N TYR A 142 -19.78 5.54 -20.69
CA TYR A 142 -21.04 6.27 -20.89
C TYR A 142 -20.81 7.66 -21.47
N ASN A 143 -19.82 8.41 -20.98
CA ASN A 143 -19.53 9.75 -21.51
C ASN A 143 -19.03 9.72 -22.96
N MET A 144 -18.21 8.73 -23.31
CA MET A 144 -17.68 8.56 -24.67
C MET A 144 -18.79 8.28 -25.69
N LEU A 145 -19.88 7.60 -25.27
CA LEU A 145 -21.06 7.39 -26.11
C LEU A 145 -22.02 8.59 -26.09
N ALA A 146 -22.29 9.16 -24.91
CA ALA A 146 -23.28 10.21 -24.74
C ALA A 146 -22.89 11.53 -25.41
N VAL A 147 -21.60 11.92 -25.37
CA VAL A 147 -21.13 13.19 -25.91
C VAL A 147 -21.31 13.28 -27.44
N PRO A 148 -20.88 12.30 -28.26
CA PRO A 148 -21.13 12.33 -29.71
C PRO A 148 -22.62 12.31 -30.07
N ILE A 149 -23.44 11.55 -29.33
CA ILE A 149 -24.88 11.49 -29.56
C ILE A 149 -25.52 12.86 -29.27
N ALA A 150 -25.16 13.49 -28.15
CA ALA A 150 -25.64 14.83 -27.80
C ALA A 150 -25.14 15.91 -28.76
N ALA A 151 -23.94 15.75 -29.33
CA ALA A 151 -23.38 16.61 -30.36
C ALA A 151 -24.06 16.44 -31.74
N GLY A 152 -25.01 15.52 -31.88
CA GLY A 152 -25.82 15.36 -33.09
C GLY A 152 -25.32 14.33 -34.09
N LEU A 153 -24.37 13.45 -33.70
CA LEU A 153 -23.82 12.42 -34.59
C LEU A 153 -24.88 11.52 -35.25
N PHE A 154 -26.03 11.35 -34.59
CA PHE A 154 -27.13 10.49 -35.05
C PHE A 154 -28.44 11.26 -35.31
N TYR A 155 -28.38 12.58 -35.51
CA TYR A 155 -29.57 13.37 -35.80
C TYR A 155 -30.18 13.03 -37.18
N PRO A 156 -31.52 12.92 -37.34
CA PRO A 156 -32.57 13.09 -36.32
C PRO A 156 -32.97 11.80 -35.58
N ALA A 157 -32.34 10.66 -35.88
CA ALA A 157 -32.74 9.34 -35.38
C ALA A 157 -32.54 9.15 -33.86
N LEU A 158 -31.48 9.74 -33.28
CA LEU A 158 -31.18 9.62 -31.86
C LEU A 158 -30.68 10.96 -31.30
N PHE A 159 -31.37 11.46 -30.28
CA PHE A 159 -31.00 12.66 -29.54
C PHE A 159 -31.14 12.41 -28.04
N VAL A 160 -30.10 12.73 -27.28
CA VAL A 160 -30.14 12.62 -25.81
C VAL A 160 -30.63 13.94 -25.25
N SER A 161 -31.86 13.95 -24.71
CA SER A 161 -32.34 15.13 -24.00
C SER A 161 -31.58 15.30 -22.68
N PRO A 162 -31.39 16.55 -22.19
CA PRO A 162 -30.74 16.81 -20.90
C PRO A 162 -31.37 16.05 -19.73
N MET A 163 -32.68 15.78 -19.78
CA MET A 163 -33.40 15.00 -18.76
C MET A 163 -32.97 13.53 -18.74
N ILE A 164 -32.80 12.90 -19.91
CA ILE A 164 -32.32 11.51 -20.02
C ILE A 164 -30.87 11.42 -19.55
N ALA A 165 -30.02 12.39 -19.91
CA ALA A 165 -28.64 12.45 -19.43
C ALA A 165 -28.58 12.58 -17.89
N ALA A 166 -29.40 13.44 -17.30
CA ALA A 166 -29.48 13.62 -15.85
C ALA A 166 -29.94 12.34 -15.14
N ALA A 167 -30.96 11.66 -15.67
CA ALA A 167 -31.43 10.38 -15.13
C ALA A 167 -30.35 9.30 -15.19
N ALA A 168 -29.65 9.17 -16.33
CA ALA A 168 -28.54 8.22 -16.48
C ALA A 168 -27.40 8.51 -15.50
N MET A 169 -27.07 9.79 -15.26
CA MET A 169 -26.05 10.20 -14.30
C MET A 169 -26.43 9.85 -12.85
N ALA A 170 -27.70 10.02 -12.48
CA ALA A 170 -28.21 9.62 -11.18
C ALA A 170 -28.14 8.10 -10.98
N PHE A 171 -28.56 7.31 -11.98
CA PHE A 171 -28.44 5.85 -11.93
C PHE A 171 -26.98 5.37 -11.85
N SER A 172 -26.06 6.00 -12.60
CA SER A 172 -24.63 5.70 -12.55
C SER A 172 -24.07 5.85 -11.13
N SER A 173 -24.44 6.93 -10.42
CA SER A 173 -24.01 7.14 -9.03
C SER A 173 -24.47 6.00 -8.11
N VAL A 174 -25.71 5.53 -8.26
CA VAL A 174 -26.22 4.39 -7.49
C VAL A 174 -25.44 3.13 -7.80
N THR A 175 -25.17 2.83 -9.07
CA THR A 175 -24.38 1.65 -9.48
C THR A 175 -22.95 1.70 -8.94
N VAL A 176 -22.30 2.86 -8.98
CA VAL A 176 -20.95 3.08 -8.44
C VAL A 176 -20.92 2.87 -6.93
N VAL A 177 -21.90 3.39 -6.20
CA VAL A 177 -22.02 3.18 -4.75
C VAL A 177 -22.22 1.70 -4.43
N LEU A 178 -23.16 1.04 -5.13
CA LEU A 178 -23.41 -0.39 -4.95
C LEU A 178 -22.18 -1.26 -5.28
N ASN A 179 -21.41 -0.91 -6.33
CA ASN A 179 -20.17 -1.60 -6.67
C ASN A 179 -19.11 -1.39 -5.59
N SER A 180 -19.01 -0.18 -5.03
CA SER A 180 -18.06 0.15 -3.97
C SER A 180 -18.35 -0.59 -2.66
N LEU A 181 -19.64 -0.85 -2.36
CA LEU A 181 -20.04 -1.65 -1.20
C LEU A 181 -19.55 -3.12 -1.27
N ARG A 182 -19.18 -3.62 -2.45
CA ARG A 182 -18.58 -4.96 -2.59
C ARG A 182 -17.21 -5.06 -1.94
N LEU A 183 -16.55 -3.95 -1.61
CA LEU A 183 -15.29 -3.95 -0.87
C LEU A 183 -15.45 -4.47 0.56
N ARG A 184 -16.65 -4.35 1.13
CA ARG A 184 -16.97 -4.70 2.53
C ARG A 184 -17.18 -6.20 2.78
N ARG A 185 -17.20 -7.01 1.72
CA ARG A 185 -17.34 -8.48 1.77
C ARG A 185 -16.00 -9.13 1.55
#